data_AF-A0A2E3UUG7-F1
#
_entry.id   AF-A0A2E3UUG7-F1
#
_cell.length_a   1.000
_cell.length_b   1.000
_cell.length_c   1.000
_cell.angle_alpha   90.00
_cell.angle_beta   90.00
_cell.angle_gamma   90.00
#
_symmetry.space_group_name_H-M   'P 1'
#
loop_
_entity.id
_entity.type
_entity.pdbx_description
1 polymer ?
#
loop_
_entity_poly.entity_id
_entity_poly.type
_entity_poly.pdbx_seq_one_letter_code
_entity_poly.pdbx_strand_id
1 'polypeptide(L)'
;KKCIAAICIAPILLAKVLGEKGIKITLGATCDASAIVEKWGAKHITCEKGGFIKDMNYKIYTTPAYMYGESTIDQVNLGIESMFNDICH
;
A
#
# COMPACT_ATOMS: atom_id res chain seq x y z
N LYS A 1 4.51 6.10 -18.58
CA LYS A 1 3.68 6.03 -17.34
C LYS A 1 4.59 6.23 -16.13
N LYS A 2 4.30 7.23 -15.29
CA LYS A 2 4.99 7.51 -14.02
C LYS A 2 4.47 6.57 -12.91
N CYS A 3 5.28 6.29 -11.90
CA CYS A 3 4.90 5.48 -10.74
C CYS A 3 4.22 6.35 -9.67
N ILE A 4 3.34 5.74 -8.87
CA ILE A 4 2.71 6.36 -7.70
C ILE A 4 3.06 5.51 -6.47
N ALA A 5 3.63 6.15 -5.44
CA ALA A 5 3.88 5.53 -4.14
C ALA A 5 2.97 6.16 -3.09
N ALA A 6 2.35 5.34 -2.24
CA ALA A 6 1.53 5.80 -1.12
C ALA A 6 1.83 5.00 0.15
N ILE A 7 1.98 5.68 1.28
CA ILE A 7 2.54 5.12 2.51
C ILE A 7 1.53 5.26 3.65
N CYS A 8 1.47 4.26 4.54
CA CYS A 8 0.59 4.25 5.70
C CYS A 8 -0.88 4.28 5.30
N ILE A 9 -1.64 5.31 5.68
CA ILE A 9 -3.06 5.45 5.33
C ILE A 9 -3.29 6.04 3.93
N ALA A 10 -2.29 6.69 3.33
CA ALA A 10 -2.42 7.34 2.03
C ALA A 10 -2.95 6.45 0.86
N PRO A 11 -2.68 5.12 0.80
CA PRO A 11 -3.26 4.24 -0.21
C PRO A 11 -4.79 4.26 -0.29
N ILE A 12 -5.49 4.63 0.79
CA ILE A 12 -6.95 4.72 0.80
C ILE A 12 -7.48 5.75 -0.22
N LEU A 13 -6.71 6.83 -0.48
CA LEU A 13 -7.07 7.82 -1.50
C LEU A 13 -6.97 7.24 -2.91
N LEU A 14 -5.99 6.36 -3.14
CA LEU A 14 -5.87 5.65 -4.41
C LEU A 14 -7.05 4.71 -4.61
N ALA A 15 -7.47 3.97 -3.59
CA ALA A 15 -8.68 3.16 -3.65
C ALA A 15 -9.92 4.00 -3.96
N LYS A 16 -10.04 5.19 -3.36
CA LYS A 16 -11.20 6.07 -3.62
C LYS A 16 -11.29 6.56 -5.06
N VAL A 17 -10.15 6.93 -5.64
CA VAL A 17 -10.08 7.56 -6.97
C VAL A 17 -9.97 6.54 -8.09
N LEU A 18 -9.31 5.42 -7.84
CA LEU A 18 -8.94 4.43 -8.85
C LEU A 18 -9.50 3.03 -8.57
N GLY A 19 -10.32 2.86 -7.53
CA GLY A 19 -10.82 1.55 -7.11
C GLY A 19 -11.60 0.81 -8.20
N GLU A 20 -12.41 1.49 -9.00
CA GLU A 20 -13.14 0.87 -10.12
C GLU A 20 -12.23 0.22 -11.17
N LYS A 21 -10.94 0.59 -11.21
CA LYS A 21 -9.93 -0.03 -12.09
C LYS A 21 -9.39 -1.35 -11.54
N GLY A 22 -9.78 -1.75 -10.33
CA GLY A 22 -9.31 -2.98 -9.67
C GLY A 22 -7.85 -2.92 -9.22
N ILE A 23 -7.34 -1.74 -8.87
CA ILE A 23 -5.96 -1.56 -8.42
C ILE A 23 -5.67 -2.39 -7.17
N LYS A 24 -4.44 -2.89 -7.03
CA LYS A 24 -3.97 -3.59 -5.84
C LYS A 24 -3.22 -2.62 -4.93
N ILE A 25 -3.62 -2.56 -3.66
CA ILE A 25 -2.95 -1.75 -2.63
C ILE A 25 -2.87 -2.52 -1.32
N THR A 26 -2.05 -2.05 -0.38
CA THR A 26 -2.06 -2.52 1.01
C THR A 26 -2.28 -1.37 1.99
N LEU A 27 -2.98 -1.67 3.07
CA LEU A 27 -3.04 -0.89 4.30
C LEU A 27 -2.44 -1.69 5.49
N GLY A 28 -1.79 -2.84 5.22
CA GLY A 28 -1.25 -3.74 6.22
C GLY A 28 -2.15 -4.96 6.45
N ALA A 29 -2.48 -5.23 7.71
CA ALA A 29 -3.41 -6.29 8.09
C ALA A 29 -4.86 -5.91 7.74
N THR A 30 -5.74 -6.91 7.73
CA THR A 30 -7.17 -6.68 7.56
C THR A 30 -7.71 -5.80 8.69
N CYS A 31 -8.39 -4.72 8.31
CA CYS A 31 -9.03 -3.75 9.21
C CYS A 31 -10.26 -3.14 8.54
N ASP A 32 -11.02 -2.32 9.26
CA ASP A 32 -12.22 -1.66 8.72
C ASP A 32 -11.92 -0.84 7.45
N ALA A 33 -10.75 -0.18 7.39
CA ALA A 33 -10.33 0.57 6.22
C ALA A 33 -10.10 -0.34 4.99
N SER A 34 -9.58 -1.56 5.18
CA SER A 34 -9.43 -2.53 4.08
C SER A 34 -10.78 -2.98 3.50
N ALA A 35 -11.82 -3.09 4.32
CA ALA A 35 -13.17 -3.40 3.83
C ALA A 35 -13.75 -2.25 2.98
N ILE A 36 -13.44 -1.00 3.33
CA ILE A 36 -13.81 0.18 2.53
C ILE A 36 -13.07 0.19 1.19
N VAL A 37 -11.79 -0.19 1.17
CA VAL A 37 -10.99 -0.34 -0.07
C VAL A 37 -11.67 -1.31 -1.05
N GLU A 38 -12.07 -2.49 -0.57
CA GLU A 38 -12.79 -3.50 -1.37
C GLU A 38 -14.14 -2.99 -1.85
N LYS A 39 -14.89 -2.26 -1.00
CA LYS A 39 -16.16 -1.65 -1.37
C LYS A 39 -16.04 -0.62 -2.50
N TRP A 40 -14.89 0.04 -2.63
CA TRP A 40 -14.61 0.96 -3.74
C TRP A 40 -14.03 0.28 -4.98
N GLY A 41 -13.88 -1.05 -4.97
CA GLY A 41 -13.45 -1.86 -6.12
C GLY A 41 -11.94 -2.11 -6.19
N ALA A 42 -11.14 -1.46 -5.34
CA ALA A 42 -9.72 -1.79 -5.21
C ALA A 42 -9.53 -3.09 -4.43
N LYS A 43 -8.41 -3.78 -4.65
CA LYS A 43 -8.07 -5.03 -3.97
C LYS A 43 -7.07 -4.74 -2.87
N HIS A 44 -7.47 -4.98 -1.62
CA HIS A 44 -6.59 -4.95 -0.49
C HIS A 44 -5.78 -6.25 -0.40
N ILE A 45 -4.46 -6.12 -0.45
CA ILE A 45 -3.53 -7.23 -0.26
C ILE A 45 -2.90 -7.08 1.12
N THR A 46 -3.03 -8.11 1.96
CA THR A 46 -2.41 -8.11 3.28
C THR A 46 -0.89 -8.05 3.15
N CYS A 47 -0.25 -7.21 3.95
CA CYS A 47 1.20 -7.01 3.89
C CYS A 47 1.74 -6.79 5.29
N GLU A 48 2.69 -7.63 5.72
CA GLU A 48 3.36 -7.48 7.01
C GLU A 48 4.14 -6.16 7.10
N LYS A 49 4.37 -5.70 8.34
CA LYS A 49 5.25 -4.56 8.60
C LYS A 49 6.67 -4.84 8.06
N GLY A 50 7.29 -3.85 7.44
CA GLY A 50 8.55 -4.00 6.70
C GLY A 50 8.40 -4.50 5.26
N GLY A 51 7.18 -4.81 4.80
CA GLY A 51 6.89 -5.15 3.41
C GLY A 51 6.28 -4.01 2.61
N PHE A 52 6.04 -4.27 1.32
CA PHE A 52 5.23 -3.42 0.44
C PHE A 52 4.51 -4.27 -0.63
N ILE A 53 3.49 -3.72 -1.25
CA ILE A 53 2.75 -4.30 -2.37
C ILE A 53 2.90 -3.41 -3.60
N LYS A 54 3.11 -4.04 -4.76
CA LYS A 54 3.15 -3.38 -6.07
C LYS A 54 2.09 -3.90 -7.01
N ASP A 55 1.44 -2.97 -7.71
CA ASP A 55 0.57 -3.23 -8.85
C ASP A 55 1.28 -2.81 -10.12
N MET A 56 1.83 -3.78 -10.86
CA MET A 56 2.60 -3.53 -12.08
C MET A 56 1.73 -3.03 -13.24
N ASN A 57 0.42 -3.31 -13.25
CA ASN A 57 -0.46 -2.88 -14.33
C ASN A 57 -0.69 -1.35 -14.27
N TYR A 58 -0.79 -0.82 -13.05
CA TYR A 58 -1.04 0.59 -12.78
C TYR A 58 0.18 1.36 -12.24
N LYS A 59 1.32 0.69 -12.02
CA LYS A 59 2.55 1.23 -11.42
C LYS A 59 2.32 1.89 -10.06
N ILE A 60 1.54 1.23 -9.21
CA ILE A 60 1.20 1.67 -7.86
C ILE A 60 2.01 0.86 -6.85
N TYR A 61 2.57 1.54 -5.87
CA TYR A 61 3.40 0.96 -4.81
C TYR A 61 2.88 1.44 -3.46
N THR A 62 2.68 0.51 -2.54
CA THR A 62 2.07 0.82 -1.23
C THR A 62 2.72 0.03 -0.11
N THR A 63 2.93 0.67 1.04
CA THR A 63 3.52 0.03 2.24
C THR A 63 2.76 0.46 3.50
N PRO A 64 2.53 -0.47 4.46
CA PRO A 64 1.71 -0.19 5.64
C PRO A 64 2.34 0.76 6.65
N ALA A 65 3.67 0.84 6.75
CA ALA A 65 4.38 1.70 7.71
C ALA A 65 3.76 1.64 9.14
N TYR A 66 3.24 2.76 9.63
CA TYR A 66 2.64 2.90 10.97
C TYR A 66 1.16 2.47 11.06
N MET A 67 0.62 1.77 10.06
CA MET A 67 -0.72 1.16 10.16
C MET A 67 -0.77 0.07 11.26
N TYR A 68 0.39 -0.51 11.62
CA TYR A 68 0.55 -1.36 12.79
C TYR A 68 1.01 -0.52 13.98
N GLY A 69 0.28 -0.57 15.10
CA GLY A 69 0.58 0.25 16.28
C GLY A 69 1.91 -0.08 16.95
N GLU A 70 2.38 -1.32 16.78
CA GLU A 70 3.64 -1.86 17.30
C GLU A 70 4.75 -1.96 16.24
N SER A 71 4.66 -1.17 15.16
CA SER A 71 5.76 -0.99 14.20
C SER A 71 6.93 -0.25 14.84
N THR A 72 8.14 -0.81 14.74
CA THR A 72 9.38 -0.08 15.07
C THR A 72 9.82 0.80 13.89
N ILE A 73 10.65 1.82 14.18
CA ILE A 73 11.18 2.69 13.13
C ILE A 73 11.97 1.92 12.06
N ASP A 74 12.73 0.89 12.47
CA ASP A 74 13.52 0.05 11.56
C ASP A 74 12.61 -0.74 10.61
N GLN A 75 11.47 -1.24 11.10
CA GLN A 75 10.48 -1.95 10.28
C GLN A 75 9.82 -1.00 9.28
N VAL A 76 9.48 0.21 9.71
CA VAL A 76 8.92 1.23 8.80
C VAL A 76 9.93 1.60 7.73
N ASN A 77 11.19 1.85 8.13
CA ASN A 77 12.24 2.23 7.20
C ASN A 77 12.50 1.12 6.18
N LEU A 78 12.60 -0.14 6.62
CA LEU A 78 12.82 -1.30 5.75
C LEU A 78 11.77 -1.39 4.63
N GLY A 79 10.48 -1.22 4.96
CA GLY A 79 9.40 -1.27 3.98
C GLY A 79 9.45 -0.13 2.98
N ILE A 80 9.75 1.08 3.45
CA ILE A 80 9.82 2.29 2.60
C ILE A 80 11.06 2.23 1.69
N GLU A 81 12.24 1.93 2.21
CA GLU A 81 13.47 1.85 1.42
C GLU A 81 13.39 0.73 0.38
N SER A 82 12.92 -0.46 0.77
CA SER A 82 12.76 -1.58 -0.17
C SER A 82 11.80 -1.23 -1.31
N MET A 83 10.71 -0.54 -1.01
CA MET A 83 9.75 -0.07 -2.01
C MET A 83 10.38 0.95 -2.96
N PHE A 84 11.12 1.94 -2.45
CA PHE A 84 11.76 2.94 -3.31
C PHE A 84 12.92 2.37 -4.13
N ASN A 85 13.69 1.43 -3.58
CA ASN A 85 14.71 0.71 -4.35
C ASN A 85 14.07 -0.05 -5.53
N ASP A 86 12.92 -0.72 -5.34
CA ASP A 86 12.19 -1.40 -6.42
C ASP A 86 11.58 -0.42 -7.45
N ILE A 87 11.30 0.84 -7.08
CA ILE A 87 10.80 1.87 -8.02
C ILE A 87 11.93 2.43 -8.89
N CYS A 88 13.13 2.57 -8.33
CA CYS A 88 14.29 3.17 -8.99
C CYS A 88 15.01 2.21 -9.96
N HIS A 89 14.71 0.90 -9.88
CA HIS A 89 15.23 -0.15 -10.77
C HIS A 89 14.17 -0.62 -11.78
#